data_AF-A0A933KB66-F1
#
_entry.id   AF-A0A933KB66-F1
#
_cell.length_a   1.000
_cell.length_b   1.000
_cell.length_c   1.000
_cell.angle_alpha   90.00
_cell.angle_beta   90.00
_cell.angle_gamma   90.00
#
_symmetry.space_group_name_H-M   'P 1'
#
loop_
_entity.id
_entity.type
_entity.pdbx_description
1 polymer ?
#
loop_
_entity_poly.entity_id
_entity_poly.type
_entity_poly.pdbx_seq_one_letter_code
_entity_poly.pdbx_strand_id
1 'polypeptide(L)'
;MSARAVLVTSLIACFGAVELEAGSLSCSATGKKGKDGWTVTFHPPRGHHFSKGPGSRASYGLSGGRQGSAVELQLAETVASALLPGDAAEVSAHLLVCDDANTMCVPASGRFILSEGALASAPSPDPQASGPPGPAAGPAGAARPAARGFLVDEPQRALDRAAREDRPLLIDFFGIWCPPCNMLDEVVFSAPAFVRATERFVKLKLDADRESSWSLKERYRVGGYPTVVFATSRGEEVGRFVGFRPPGEVVALAREALARIADQDRSRAAPAAADPAALLRKARLHLQRQEFREARSILEPLHEERRGSGSRALELTLWEARVGCAREAVKEAAGLQRYPSIVEACRDNLVRVLEDAVARFPDAAQVLEWGPTLAGLHGDRTSKRGVAGAWRAVERAAVALGHSPGALAAAGLNRADLWTCRAEARAGTGDPQGAREAYLKAAEEYGRAIRQHGASPDRERGFNLERAYCLRRAGKLDEALALYRKLEAAYPDEFTFYFAHAGLLRETNDLPGAETVGRKALERSYGDNRLRCVELVGTVLKTQGKLVQARQLVRGVVDGIKLPADAGNRTHRYHKALVKLLKELDAAR
;
A
#
# COMPACT_ATOMS: atom_id res chain seq x y z
N MET A 1 47.14 -18.15 -6.36
CA MET A 1 46.65 -17.44 -5.17
C MET A 1 45.13 -17.40 -5.24
N SER A 2 44.49 -17.82 -4.15
CA SER A 2 43.09 -18.22 -4.04
C SER A 2 42.11 -17.05 -4.01
N ALA A 3 40.94 -17.23 -4.62
CA ALA A 3 39.71 -16.55 -4.23
C ALA A 3 38.56 -17.58 -4.21
N ARG A 4 38.31 -18.15 -3.03
CA ARG A 4 37.16 -19.02 -2.73
C ARG A 4 35.93 -18.16 -2.47
N ALA A 5 34.84 -18.40 -3.18
CA ALA A 5 33.51 -17.91 -2.81
C ALA A 5 32.70 -19.08 -2.24
N VAL A 6 32.32 -18.97 -0.97
CA VAL A 6 31.56 -19.97 -0.22
C VAL A 6 30.06 -19.77 -0.49
N LEU A 7 29.42 -20.76 -1.10
CA LEU A 7 27.96 -20.90 -1.13
C LEU A 7 27.58 -21.90 -0.03
N VAL A 8 26.99 -21.42 1.07
CA VAL A 8 26.53 -22.29 2.17
C VAL A 8 25.16 -22.86 1.81
N THR A 9 25.10 -24.16 1.56
CA THR A 9 23.90 -25.00 1.49
C THR A 9 23.77 -25.78 2.81
N SER A 10 22.63 -25.66 3.48
CA SER A 10 22.26 -26.55 4.59
C SER A 10 21.60 -27.79 4.00
N LEU A 11 22.23 -28.96 4.15
CA LEU A 11 21.71 -30.26 3.71
C LEU A 11 20.73 -30.80 4.76
N ILE A 12 19.46 -30.98 4.37
CA ILE A 12 18.51 -31.84 5.07
C ILE A 12 17.94 -32.78 4.01
N ALA A 13 18.18 -34.09 4.18
CA ALA A 13 17.68 -35.12 3.29
C ALA A 13 16.30 -35.58 3.73
N CYS A 14 15.30 -35.54 2.83
CA CYS A 14 14.16 -36.46 2.76
C CYS A 14 13.34 -36.25 1.48
N PHE A 15 12.70 -37.33 1.03
CA PHE A 15 12.12 -37.57 -0.30
C PHE A 15 10.85 -36.77 -0.61
N GLY A 16 10.72 -36.34 -1.88
CA GLY A 16 9.44 -36.04 -2.53
C GLY A 16 9.48 -34.85 -3.51
N ALA A 17 8.95 -35.00 -4.74
CA ALA A 17 9.00 -33.96 -5.78
C ALA A 17 7.80 -33.01 -5.78
N VAL A 18 8.04 -31.85 -6.39
CA VAL A 18 7.23 -30.64 -6.42
C VAL A 18 6.65 -30.44 -7.83
N GLU A 19 5.33 -30.24 -7.93
CA GLU A 19 4.74 -29.34 -8.93
C GLU A 19 4.91 -27.91 -8.43
N LEU A 20 5.41 -27.03 -9.30
CA LEU A 20 5.65 -25.62 -8.97
C LEU A 20 4.32 -24.86 -8.83
N GLU A 21 3.74 -24.87 -7.63
CA GLU A 21 2.80 -23.83 -7.22
C GLU A 21 3.29 -23.10 -5.97
N ALA A 22 3.96 -21.97 -6.21
CA ALA A 22 3.89 -20.78 -5.36
C ALA A 22 4.42 -19.57 -6.16
N GLY A 23 3.50 -18.74 -6.70
CA GLY A 23 3.81 -17.39 -7.19
C GLY A 23 3.87 -17.20 -8.72
N SER A 24 2.70 -17.04 -9.35
CA SER A 24 2.36 -16.41 -10.64
C SER A 24 3.09 -16.74 -11.97
N LEU A 25 4.29 -17.36 -12.03
CA LEU A 25 4.93 -17.78 -13.30
C LEU A 25 5.77 -19.06 -13.11
N SER A 26 5.39 -20.18 -13.74
CA SER A 26 6.07 -21.47 -13.61
C SER A 26 7.28 -21.57 -14.56
N CYS A 27 8.51 -21.46 -14.04
CA CYS A 27 9.72 -21.75 -14.82
C CYS A 27 10.01 -23.25 -14.85
N SER A 28 10.33 -23.81 -16.01
CA SER A 28 10.87 -25.17 -16.09
C SER A 28 12.39 -25.14 -16.04
N ALA A 29 13.01 -26.20 -15.53
CA ALA A 29 14.46 -26.37 -15.55
C ALA A 29 14.82 -27.75 -16.09
N THR A 30 15.92 -27.83 -16.84
CA THR A 30 16.51 -29.08 -17.32
C THR A 30 17.92 -29.22 -16.79
N GLY A 31 18.28 -30.38 -16.23
CA GLY A 31 19.60 -30.65 -15.67
C GLY A 31 20.38 -31.67 -16.51
N LYS A 32 21.71 -31.51 -16.61
CA LYS A 32 22.61 -32.49 -17.24
C LYS A 32 23.93 -32.59 -16.48
N LYS A 33 24.39 -33.81 -16.21
CA LYS A 33 25.74 -34.10 -15.67
C LYS A 33 26.73 -34.18 -16.83
N GLY A 34 27.70 -33.27 -16.86
CA GLY A 34 28.83 -33.24 -17.79
C GLY A 34 30.14 -33.70 -17.14
N LYS A 35 31.25 -33.65 -17.88
CA LYS A 35 32.58 -33.99 -17.34
C LYS A 35 33.06 -33.03 -16.26
N ASP A 36 32.60 -31.78 -16.31
CA ASP A 36 33.05 -30.68 -15.45
C ASP A 36 32.02 -30.30 -14.36
N GLY A 37 30.94 -31.09 -14.19
CA GLY A 37 29.91 -30.86 -13.16
C GLY A 37 28.47 -30.91 -13.67
N TRP A 38 27.55 -30.36 -12.87
CA TRP A 38 26.12 -30.25 -13.19
C TRP A 38 25.80 -28.92 -13.87
N THR A 39 25.17 -29.00 -15.04
CA THR A 39 24.54 -27.86 -15.71
C THR A 39 23.05 -27.88 -15.42
N VAL A 40 22.50 -26.76 -14.91
CA VAL A 40 21.05 -26.54 -14.82
C VAL A 40 20.67 -25.39 -15.75
N THR A 41 19.80 -25.70 -16.71
CA THR A 41 19.30 -24.76 -17.70
C THR A 41 17.87 -24.38 -17.34
N PHE A 42 17.64 -23.09 -17.11
CA PHE A 42 16.32 -22.57 -16.79
C PHE A 42 15.62 -22.04 -18.04
N HIS A 43 14.35 -22.39 -18.20
CA HIS A 43 13.51 -21.95 -19.31
C HIS A 43 12.38 -21.08 -18.76
N PRO A 44 12.29 -19.81 -19.18
CA PRO A 44 11.18 -18.96 -18.80
C PRO A 44 9.91 -19.42 -19.55
N PRO A 45 8.71 -19.10 -19.03
CA PRO A 45 7.47 -19.29 -19.76
C PRO A 45 7.51 -18.64 -21.15
N ARG A 46 6.72 -19.18 -22.09
CA ARG A 46 6.63 -18.61 -23.44
C ARG A 46 6.28 -17.12 -23.36
N GLY A 47 7.00 -16.29 -24.13
CA GLY A 47 6.84 -14.83 -24.12
C GLY A 47 7.63 -14.08 -23.04
N HIS A 48 8.32 -14.79 -22.14
CA HIS A 48 9.14 -14.20 -21.09
C HIS A 48 10.64 -14.44 -21.32
N HIS A 49 11.48 -13.69 -20.62
CA HIS A 49 12.94 -13.82 -20.64
C HIS A 49 13.51 -13.56 -19.25
N PHE A 50 14.79 -13.88 -19.02
CA PHE A 50 15.46 -13.51 -17.77
C PHE A 50 16.07 -12.11 -17.86
N SER A 51 16.04 -11.38 -16.75
CA SER A 51 16.62 -10.02 -16.70
C SER A 51 18.10 -10.00 -17.10
N LYS A 52 18.45 -9.03 -17.96
CA LYS A 52 19.83 -8.77 -18.43
C LYS A 52 20.66 -7.88 -17.50
N GLY A 53 20.13 -7.51 -16.33
CA GLY A 53 20.75 -6.53 -15.42
C GLY A 53 22.06 -6.98 -14.75
N PRO A 54 22.91 -6.05 -14.32
CA PRO A 54 24.18 -6.35 -13.66
C PRO A 54 23.92 -6.97 -12.28
N GLY A 55 24.10 -8.29 -12.16
CA GLY A 55 23.98 -8.98 -10.87
C GLY A 55 23.39 -10.40 -10.94
N SER A 56 22.92 -10.84 -12.11
CA SER A 56 22.92 -12.25 -12.46
C SER A 56 24.33 -12.63 -12.93
N ARG A 57 25.25 -12.94 -11.99
CA ARG A 57 26.46 -13.71 -12.33
C ARG A 57 26.06 -15.17 -12.62
N ALA A 58 25.26 -15.37 -13.65
CA ALA A 58 25.42 -16.53 -14.52
C ALA A 58 26.44 -16.08 -15.55
N SER A 59 27.63 -16.68 -15.54
CA SER A 59 28.69 -16.46 -16.51
C SER A 59 28.12 -16.60 -17.92
N TYR A 60 28.07 -15.49 -18.66
CA TYR A 60 27.73 -15.48 -20.07
C TYR A 60 28.78 -16.26 -20.88
N GLY A 61 28.36 -17.34 -21.50
CA GLY A 61 28.99 -17.93 -22.68
C GLY A 61 27.94 -18.05 -23.78
N LEU A 62 27.55 -16.94 -24.43
CA LEU A 62 26.62 -16.98 -25.55
C LEU A 62 27.38 -16.96 -26.87
N SER A 63 27.34 -18.08 -27.60
CA SER A 63 27.40 -18.07 -29.06
C SER A 63 25.98 -18.10 -29.63
N GLY A 64 25.46 -16.91 -29.97
CA GLY A 64 24.52 -16.68 -31.08
C GLY A 64 23.06 -17.18 -31.00
N GLY A 65 22.11 -16.23 -30.95
CA GLY A 65 20.91 -16.28 -31.80
C GLY A 65 19.51 -16.42 -31.14
N ARG A 66 18.77 -15.30 -31.10
CA ARG A 66 17.29 -15.11 -31.06
C ARG A 66 16.50 -15.51 -29.80
N GLN A 67 15.35 -14.83 -29.68
CA GLN A 67 14.33 -14.84 -28.61
C GLN A 67 14.11 -16.21 -27.99
N GLY A 68 14.27 -16.32 -26.67
CA GLY A 68 14.09 -17.55 -25.90
C GLY A 68 15.36 -18.12 -25.28
N SER A 69 16.42 -17.33 -25.07
CA SER A 69 17.66 -17.86 -24.52
C SER A 69 17.51 -18.25 -23.05
N ALA A 70 17.42 -19.55 -22.82
CA ALA A 70 17.56 -20.18 -21.51
C ALA A 70 18.82 -19.67 -20.79
N VAL A 71 18.76 -19.55 -19.47
CA VAL A 71 19.95 -19.21 -18.66
C VAL A 71 20.60 -20.50 -18.21
N GLU A 72 21.86 -20.68 -18.60
CA GLU A 72 22.70 -21.80 -18.18
C GLU A 72 23.46 -21.39 -16.91
N LEU A 73 23.19 -22.08 -15.80
CA LEU A 73 23.95 -21.93 -14.56
C LEU A 73 24.90 -23.13 -14.41
N GLN A 74 26.20 -22.86 -14.46
CA GLN A 74 27.22 -23.82 -14.03
C GLN A 74 27.30 -23.80 -12.51
N LEU A 75 26.96 -24.92 -11.87
CA LEU A 75 27.18 -25.10 -10.43
C LEU A 75 28.66 -25.44 -10.23
N ALA A 76 29.37 -24.59 -9.48
CA ALA A 76 30.79 -24.80 -9.17
C ALA A 76 31.04 -26.16 -8.49
N GLU A 77 32.26 -26.67 -8.63
CA GLU A 77 32.77 -27.99 -8.20
C GLU A 77 32.31 -28.48 -6.81
N THR A 78 31.93 -27.58 -5.90
CA THR A 78 31.48 -27.89 -4.54
C THR A 78 30.19 -28.71 -4.45
N VAL A 79 29.33 -28.72 -5.49
CA VAL A 79 28.16 -29.65 -5.56
C VAL A 79 28.55 -30.95 -6.28
N ALA A 80 29.58 -30.90 -7.13
CA ALA A 80 30.01 -32.03 -7.97
C ALA A 80 30.94 -33.02 -7.25
N SER A 81 31.65 -32.61 -6.19
CA SER A 81 32.58 -33.48 -5.48
C SER A 81 31.95 -34.35 -4.37
N ALA A 82 30.64 -34.21 -4.11
CA ALA A 82 30.00 -34.82 -2.94
C ALA A 82 28.83 -35.78 -3.23
N LEU A 83 28.37 -35.91 -4.47
CA LEU A 83 27.26 -36.80 -4.81
C LEU A 83 27.81 -38.16 -5.25
N LEU A 84 27.70 -39.16 -4.38
CA LEU A 84 27.94 -40.56 -4.72
C LEU A 84 26.80 -41.09 -5.61
N PRO A 85 27.02 -42.19 -6.34
CA PRO A 85 25.96 -42.87 -7.07
C PRO A 85 24.78 -43.19 -6.14
N GLY A 86 23.61 -42.60 -6.42
CA GLY A 86 22.40 -42.73 -5.60
C GLY A 86 22.02 -41.50 -4.76
N ASP A 87 22.89 -40.49 -4.66
CA ASP A 87 22.61 -39.28 -3.88
C ASP A 87 21.75 -38.26 -4.66
N ALA A 88 20.96 -37.48 -3.90
CA ALA A 88 20.15 -36.38 -4.39
C ALA A 88 20.51 -35.07 -3.66
N ALA A 89 20.79 -33.99 -4.40
CA ALA A 89 21.02 -32.66 -3.83
C ALA A 89 19.87 -31.71 -4.14
N GLU A 90 19.31 -31.09 -3.10
CA GLU A 90 18.35 -29.99 -3.26
C GLU A 90 19.09 -28.68 -3.54
N VAL A 91 18.77 -28.06 -4.69
CA VAL A 91 19.28 -26.76 -5.10
C VAL A 91 18.11 -25.80 -5.19
N SER A 92 18.22 -24.69 -4.46
CA SER A 92 17.27 -23.57 -4.60
C SER A 92 17.81 -22.54 -5.57
N ALA A 93 17.02 -22.14 -6.55
CA ALA A 93 17.35 -21.05 -7.47
C ALA A 93 16.33 -19.91 -7.33
N HIS A 94 16.84 -18.68 -7.31
CA HIS A 94 16.04 -17.46 -7.33
C HIS A 94 16.38 -16.69 -8.62
N LEU A 95 15.38 -16.47 -9.46
CA LEU A 95 15.51 -15.88 -10.79
C LEU A 95 14.55 -14.69 -10.92
N LEU A 96 14.86 -13.79 -11.84
CA LEU A 96 13.96 -12.70 -12.21
C LEU A 96 13.44 -12.95 -13.63
N VAL A 97 12.15 -13.22 -13.76
CA VAL A 97 11.49 -13.50 -15.04
C VAL A 97 10.77 -12.23 -15.49
N CYS A 98 11.15 -11.74 -16.66
CA CYS A 98 10.67 -10.49 -17.23
C CYS A 98 9.81 -10.72 -18.48
N ASP A 99 8.76 -9.92 -18.61
CA ASP A 99 7.92 -9.74 -19.80
C ASP A 99 8.13 -8.31 -20.30
N ASP A 100 8.90 -8.15 -21.37
CA ASP A 100 9.22 -6.84 -21.94
C ASP A 100 7.98 -6.15 -22.51
N ALA A 101 7.05 -6.92 -23.10
CA ALA A 101 5.85 -6.39 -23.73
C ALA A 101 4.90 -5.77 -22.69
N ASN A 102 4.86 -6.37 -21.50
CA ASN A 102 3.97 -5.93 -20.42
C ASN A 102 4.72 -5.33 -19.22
N THR A 103 5.99 -4.96 -19.42
CA THR A 103 6.84 -4.23 -18.48
C THR A 103 6.87 -4.82 -17.06
N MET A 104 6.82 -6.15 -16.94
CA MET A 104 6.80 -6.85 -15.66
C MET A 104 8.09 -7.61 -15.47
N CYS A 105 8.62 -7.64 -14.24
CA CYS A 105 9.60 -8.61 -13.80
C CYS A 105 9.19 -9.12 -12.43
N VAL A 106 9.08 -10.44 -12.25
CA VAL A 106 8.72 -11.05 -10.95
C VAL A 106 9.82 -12.00 -10.47
N PRO A 107 10.11 -12.00 -9.16
CA PRO A 107 10.94 -13.03 -8.56
C PRO A 107 10.28 -14.40 -8.75
N ALA A 108 11.02 -15.36 -9.28
CA ALA A 108 10.65 -16.76 -9.34
C ALA A 108 11.64 -17.55 -8.49
N SER A 109 11.15 -18.39 -7.59
CA SER A 109 11.98 -19.31 -6.82
C SER A 109 11.54 -20.74 -7.06
N GLY A 110 12.50 -21.63 -7.32
CA GLY A 110 12.27 -23.06 -7.43
C GLY A 110 13.27 -23.83 -6.60
N ARG A 111 12.83 -24.98 -6.09
CA ARG A 111 13.71 -25.99 -5.48
C ARG A 111 13.79 -27.18 -6.42
N PHE A 112 15.00 -27.67 -6.66
CA PHE A 112 15.29 -28.68 -7.66
C PHE A 112 16.12 -29.78 -7.01
N ILE A 113 15.84 -31.03 -7.36
CA ILE A 113 16.63 -32.16 -6.90
C ILE A 113 17.55 -32.60 -8.05
N LEU A 114 18.85 -32.61 -7.82
CA LEU A 114 19.85 -33.16 -8.73
C LEU A 114 20.13 -34.61 -8.36
N SER A 115 19.87 -35.56 -9.27
CA SER A 115 20.15 -37.00 -9.10
C SER A 115 20.64 -37.63 -10.41
N GLU A 116 21.39 -38.73 -10.33
CA GLU A 116 22.12 -39.34 -11.46
C GLU A 116 21.27 -39.83 -12.65
N GLY A 117 19.94 -39.91 -12.51
CA GLY A 117 19.06 -40.39 -13.56
C GLY A 117 17.65 -39.85 -13.43
N ALA A 118 17.39 -38.70 -14.06
CA ALA A 118 16.08 -38.06 -14.26
C ALA A 118 15.23 -37.76 -12.98
N LEU A 119 14.53 -36.62 -13.00
CA LEU A 119 13.64 -36.17 -11.93
C LEU A 119 12.41 -37.10 -11.80
N ALA A 120 12.09 -37.59 -10.59
CA ALA A 120 10.88 -38.37 -10.27
C ALA A 120 10.31 -38.06 -8.85
N SER A 121 9.00 -38.31 -8.62
CA SER A 121 8.12 -37.71 -7.56
C SER A 121 7.59 -38.62 -6.43
N ALA A 122 7.17 -38.03 -5.26
CA ALA A 122 6.29 -38.57 -4.16
C ALA A 122 6.13 -37.53 -2.97
N PRO A 123 5.39 -37.79 -1.85
CA PRO A 123 4.07 -37.24 -1.46
C PRO A 123 4.04 -36.05 -0.45
N SER A 124 2.86 -35.44 -0.31
CA SER A 124 2.50 -34.17 0.38
C SER A 124 2.26 -34.27 1.91
N PRO A 125 2.35 -33.13 2.64
CA PRO A 125 1.56 -32.90 3.84
C PRO A 125 0.48 -31.81 3.67
N ASP A 126 -0.66 -32.09 4.30
CA ASP A 126 -1.92 -31.35 4.42
C ASP A 126 -1.77 -29.90 4.94
N PRO A 127 -2.63 -28.93 4.53
CA PRO A 127 -2.63 -27.58 5.07
C PRO A 127 -3.76 -27.39 6.10
N GLN A 128 -3.48 -27.51 7.40
CA GLN A 128 -4.33 -26.91 8.44
C GLN A 128 -3.56 -26.56 9.73
N ALA A 129 -3.86 -25.37 10.27
CA ALA A 129 -4.04 -25.02 11.69
C ALA A 129 -3.82 -23.50 11.88
N SER A 130 -4.90 -22.71 11.94
CA SER A 130 -5.55 -22.25 13.18
C SER A 130 -4.69 -21.30 14.03
N GLY A 131 -5.09 -20.03 14.04
CA GLY A 131 -4.44 -18.99 14.84
C GLY A 131 -4.81 -19.02 16.33
N PRO A 132 -3.92 -18.58 17.24
CA PRO A 132 -4.23 -18.31 18.64
C PRO A 132 -4.34 -16.79 18.95
N PRO A 133 -4.88 -16.41 20.12
CA PRO A 133 -5.57 -15.13 20.33
C PRO A 133 -4.63 -13.96 20.67
N GLY A 134 -5.06 -12.75 20.31
CA GLY A 134 -4.38 -11.49 20.62
C GLY A 134 -4.54 -11.04 22.08
N PRO A 135 -3.61 -10.24 22.64
CA PRO A 135 -3.75 -9.70 23.99
C PRO A 135 -4.45 -8.33 24.03
N ALA A 136 -5.46 -8.28 24.89
CA ALA A 136 -6.00 -7.16 25.69
C ALA A 136 -6.37 -5.84 24.98
N ALA A 137 -7.69 -5.64 24.89
CA ALA A 137 -8.39 -4.43 24.50
C ALA A 137 -7.88 -3.15 25.21
N GLY A 138 -7.68 -2.10 24.41
CA GLY A 138 -7.49 -0.74 24.90
C GLY A 138 -8.77 -0.15 25.51
N PRO A 139 -8.65 0.92 26.33
CA PRO A 139 -9.76 1.45 27.11
C PRO A 139 -10.92 1.97 26.23
N ALA A 140 -12.13 1.79 26.73
CA ALA A 140 -13.41 2.08 26.07
C ALA A 140 -13.75 3.59 25.90
N GLY A 141 -12.76 4.48 25.91
CA GLY A 141 -12.98 5.93 25.99
C GLY A 141 -13.09 6.69 24.67
N ALA A 142 -12.54 6.18 23.56
CA ALA A 142 -12.52 6.88 22.28
C ALA A 142 -13.76 6.58 21.40
N ALA A 143 -14.94 6.47 22.01
CA ALA A 143 -16.18 6.19 21.27
C ALA A 143 -16.71 7.48 20.63
N ARG A 144 -16.61 7.56 19.31
CA ARG A 144 -17.16 8.67 18.53
C ARG A 144 -18.69 8.62 18.52
N PRO A 145 -19.41 9.75 18.54
CA PRO A 145 -20.84 9.73 18.24
C PRO A 145 -21.06 9.07 16.88
N ALA A 146 -21.89 8.02 16.84
CA ALA A 146 -22.21 7.32 15.61
C ALA A 146 -22.86 8.29 14.61
N ALA A 147 -22.36 8.35 13.37
CA ALA A 147 -23.11 8.96 12.28
C ALA A 147 -24.48 8.27 12.22
N ARG A 148 -25.56 9.03 11.98
CA ARG A 148 -26.94 8.56 12.20
C ARG A 148 -27.20 7.20 11.51
N GLY A 149 -27.47 6.18 12.33
CA GLY A 149 -27.82 4.83 11.87
C GLY A 149 -26.65 3.89 11.56
N PHE A 150 -25.42 4.22 11.95
CA PHE A 150 -24.29 3.28 11.91
C PHE A 150 -24.18 2.46 13.21
N LEU A 151 -23.91 1.16 13.08
CA LEU A 151 -23.31 0.36 14.14
C LEU A 151 -21.81 0.68 14.19
N VAL A 152 -21.21 0.79 15.37
CA VAL A 152 -19.81 1.19 15.53
C VAL A 152 -19.06 0.07 16.23
N ASP A 153 -18.02 -0.46 15.57
CA ASP A 153 -17.17 -1.54 16.10
C ASP A 153 -17.92 -2.82 16.50
N GLU A 154 -19.13 -3.03 15.97
CA GLU A 154 -19.99 -4.20 16.20
C GLU A 154 -20.16 -5.04 14.91
N PRO A 155 -19.09 -5.67 14.39
CA PRO A 155 -19.11 -6.36 13.10
C PRO A 155 -20.11 -7.51 13.06
N GLN A 156 -20.13 -8.37 14.09
CA GLN A 156 -21.02 -9.54 14.12
C GLN A 156 -22.49 -9.12 14.13
N ARG A 157 -22.84 -8.12 14.95
CA ARG A 157 -24.20 -7.59 15.01
C ARG A 157 -24.66 -7.03 13.66
N ALA A 158 -23.77 -6.36 12.93
CA ALA A 158 -24.08 -5.83 11.60
C ALA A 158 -24.29 -6.96 10.58
N LEU A 159 -23.41 -7.96 10.57
CA LEU A 159 -23.52 -9.13 9.68
C LEU A 159 -24.80 -9.92 9.96
N ASP A 160 -25.10 -10.21 11.23
CA ASP A 160 -26.31 -10.93 11.63
C ASP A 160 -27.56 -10.14 11.26
N ARG A 161 -27.55 -8.82 11.46
CA ARG A 161 -28.66 -7.96 11.08
C ARG A 161 -28.87 -7.94 9.57
N ALA A 162 -27.79 -7.82 8.79
CA ALA A 162 -27.86 -7.84 7.34
C ALA A 162 -28.42 -9.15 6.80
N ALA A 163 -27.98 -10.29 7.35
CA ALA A 163 -28.48 -11.61 6.98
C ALA A 163 -29.94 -11.81 7.38
N ARG A 164 -30.33 -11.44 8.62
CA ARG A 164 -31.71 -11.62 9.11
C ARG A 164 -32.72 -10.71 8.41
N GLU A 165 -32.35 -9.47 8.12
CA GLU A 165 -33.24 -8.49 7.48
C GLU A 165 -33.18 -8.55 5.95
N ASP A 166 -32.34 -9.42 5.38
CA ASP A 166 -31.97 -9.46 3.96
C ASP A 166 -31.64 -8.08 3.38
N ARG A 167 -30.77 -7.36 4.11
CA ARG A 167 -30.36 -6.00 3.77
C ARG A 167 -28.88 -5.94 3.44
N PRO A 168 -28.48 -5.19 2.40
CA PRO A 168 -27.08 -5.05 2.05
C PRO A 168 -26.30 -4.29 3.12
N LEU A 169 -24.98 -4.46 3.11
CA LEU A 169 -24.04 -3.83 4.03
C LEU A 169 -23.36 -2.63 3.38
N LEU A 170 -23.20 -1.57 4.17
CA LEU A 170 -22.28 -0.46 3.90
C LEU A 170 -21.28 -0.43 5.06
N ILE A 171 -20.04 -0.81 4.79
CA ILE A 171 -18.98 -0.94 5.80
C ILE A 171 -17.94 0.14 5.56
N ASP A 172 -17.74 1.03 6.52
CA ASP A 172 -16.69 2.05 6.50
C ASP A 172 -15.55 1.67 7.43
N PHE A 173 -14.39 1.37 6.85
CA PHE A 173 -13.13 1.17 7.55
C PHE A 173 -12.43 2.52 7.70
N PHE A 174 -12.35 3.01 8.93
CA PHE A 174 -11.85 4.35 9.23
C PHE A 174 -10.78 4.32 10.32
N GLY A 175 -10.15 5.47 10.57
CA GLY A 175 -9.40 5.72 11.80
C GLY A 175 -9.78 7.09 12.35
N ILE A 176 -9.84 7.26 13.67
CA ILE A 176 -10.19 8.55 14.28
C ILE A 176 -9.21 9.65 13.82
N TRP A 177 -7.94 9.28 13.69
CA TRP A 177 -6.84 10.14 13.30
C TRP A 177 -6.77 10.48 11.81
N CYS A 178 -7.65 9.91 10.99
CA CYS A 178 -7.60 10.01 9.54
C CYS A 178 -8.40 11.24 9.06
N PRO A 179 -7.74 12.30 8.54
CA PRO A 179 -8.42 13.49 8.06
C PRO A 179 -9.52 13.21 7.01
N PRO A 180 -9.28 12.45 5.91
CA PRO A 180 -10.32 12.19 4.92
C PRO A 180 -11.48 11.35 5.46
N CYS A 181 -11.24 10.53 6.50
CA CYS A 181 -12.30 9.81 7.20
C CYS A 181 -13.22 10.80 7.92
N ASN A 182 -12.64 11.77 8.64
CA ASN A 182 -13.39 12.81 9.33
C ASN A 182 -14.18 13.70 8.37
N MET A 183 -13.63 14.01 7.19
CA MET A 183 -14.35 14.72 6.12
C MET A 183 -15.58 13.93 5.64
N LEU A 184 -15.45 12.62 5.37
CA LEU A 184 -16.59 11.79 4.97
C LEU A 184 -17.72 11.85 6.01
N ASP A 185 -17.36 11.80 7.28
CA ASP A 185 -18.35 11.77 8.35
C ASP A 185 -19.14 13.06 8.49
N GLU A 186 -18.43 14.19 8.44
CA GLU A 186 -19.02 15.51 8.68
C GLU A 186 -19.72 16.06 7.45
N VAL A 187 -19.27 15.69 6.25
CA VAL A 187 -19.78 16.23 4.97
C VAL A 187 -20.70 15.26 4.25
N VAL A 188 -20.41 13.96 4.29
CA VAL A 188 -21.10 12.96 3.46
C VAL A 188 -22.10 12.17 4.29
N PHE A 189 -21.68 11.53 5.38
CA PHE A 189 -22.55 10.62 6.13
C PHE A 189 -23.62 11.35 6.94
N SER A 190 -23.38 12.62 7.27
CA SER A 190 -24.35 13.54 7.86
C SER A 190 -25.37 14.08 6.84
N ALA A 191 -25.05 14.05 5.54
CA ALA A 191 -25.86 14.69 4.51
C ALA A 191 -27.22 13.98 4.32
N PRO A 192 -28.35 14.71 4.28
CA PRO A 192 -29.67 14.10 4.10
C PRO A 192 -29.78 13.24 2.82
N ALA A 193 -29.09 13.62 1.75
CA ALA A 193 -29.07 12.86 0.50
C ALA A 193 -28.43 11.48 0.67
N PHE A 194 -27.32 11.40 1.42
CA PHE A 194 -26.67 10.13 1.75
C PHE A 194 -27.57 9.28 2.65
N VAL A 195 -28.15 9.87 3.70
CA VAL A 195 -29.04 9.15 4.63
C VAL A 195 -30.19 8.49 3.87
N ARG A 196 -30.85 9.22 2.96
CA ARG A 196 -31.92 8.67 2.11
C ARG A 196 -31.42 7.60 1.14
N ALA A 197 -30.30 7.85 0.45
CA ALA A 197 -29.76 6.91 -0.51
C ALA A 197 -29.26 5.60 0.12
N THR A 198 -28.93 5.64 1.41
CA THR A 198 -28.36 4.49 2.15
C THR A 198 -29.33 3.85 3.15
N GLU A 199 -30.61 4.24 3.13
CA GLU A 199 -31.61 3.74 4.08
C GLU A 199 -31.78 2.22 4.03
N ARG A 200 -31.62 1.61 2.85
CA ARG A 200 -31.71 0.15 2.68
C ARG A 200 -30.51 -0.61 3.26
N PHE A 201 -29.38 0.05 3.52
CA PHE A 201 -28.19 -0.63 4.02
C PHE A 201 -28.19 -0.77 5.54
N VAL A 202 -27.67 -1.91 6.02
CA VAL A 202 -27.10 -2.01 7.36
C VAL A 202 -25.73 -1.34 7.32
N LYS A 203 -25.60 -0.22 8.04
CA LYS A 203 -24.41 0.61 8.04
C LYS A 203 -23.51 0.25 9.22
N LEU A 204 -22.23 -0.01 8.95
CA LEU A 204 -21.22 -0.40 9.93
C LEU A 204 -19.99 0.50 9.79
N LYS A 205 -19.53 1.10 10.89
CA LYS A 205 -18.22 1.76 10.99
C LYS A 205 -17.29 0.87 11.79
N LEU A 206 -16.10 0.62 11.27
CA LEU A 206 -15.05 -0.16 11.92
C LEU A 206 -13.79 0.67 12.02
N ASP A 207 -13.38 0.95 13.26
CA ASP A 207 -12.08 1.52 13.52
C ASP A 207 -11.03 0.48 13.17
N ALA A 208 -10.26 0.77 12.13
CA ALA A 208 -9.29 -0.15 11.55
C ALA A 208 -8.10 -0.43 12.48
N ASP A 209 -7.97 0.31 13.58
CA ASP A 209 -6.97 0.07 14.62
C ASP A 209 -7.47 -0.83 15.76
N ARG A 210 -8.75 -1.21 15.76
CA ARG A 210 -9.33 -2.14 16.73
C ARG A 210 -9.33 -3.58 16.22
N GLU A 211 -9.16 -4.53 17.13
CA GLU A 211 -9.16 -5.96 16.83
C GLU A 211 -10.47 -6.43 16.19
N SER A 212 -11.60 -5.83 16.58
CA SER A 212 -12.91 -6.09 15.99
C SER A 212 -12.96 -5.86 14.47
N SER A 213 -12.06 -5.05 13.91
CA SER A 213 -11.99 -4.80 12.48
C SER A 213 -11.17 -5.83 11.69
N TRP A 214 -10.28 -6.59 12.34
CA TRP A 214 -9.21 -7.33 11.64
C TRP A 214 -9.71 -8.37 10.66
N SER A 215 -10.68 -9.20 11.07
CA SER A 215 -11.25 -10.25 10.21
C SER A 215 -11.90 -9.68 8.94
N LEU A 216 -12.63 -8.56 9.08
CA LEU A 216 -13.28 -7.91 7.95
C LEU A 216 -12.29 -7.12 7.09
N LYS A 217 -11.25 -6.51 7.69
CA LYS A 217 -10.17 -5.87 6.93
C LYS A 217 -9.44 -6.87 6.04
N GLU A 218 -9.16 -8.06 6.56
CA GLU A 218 -8.55 -9.14 5.79
C GLU A 218 -9.50 -9.64 4.69
N ARG A 219 -10.75 -9.98 5.04
CA ARG A 219 -11.78 -10.43 4.08
C ARG A 219 -11.95 -9.47 2.91
N TYR A 220 -11.96 -8.16 3.16
CA TYR A 220 -12.13 -7.14 2.14
C TYR A 220 -10.81 -6.54 1.64
N ARG A 221 -9.64 -7.06 2.04
CA ARG A 221 -8.32 -6.55 1.63
C ARG A 221 -8.20 -5.02 1.75
N VAL A 222 -8.53 -4.50 2.92
CA VAL A 222 -8.50 -3.07 3.20
C VAL A 222 -7.07 -2.60 3.39
N GLY A 223 -6.54 -1.89 2.39
CA GLY A 223 -5.15 -1.40 2.40
C GLY A 223 -4.96 0.11 2.63
N GLY A 224 -6.05 0.88 2.77
CA GLY A 224 -6.02 2.32 2.98
C GLY A 224 -7.31 2.83 3.64
N TYR A 225 -7.29 4.06 4.15
CA TYR A 225 -8.43 4.64 4.87
C TYR A 225 -8.79 6.03 4.34
N PRO A 226 -10.08 6.41 4.33
CA PRO A 226 -11.22 5.52 4.52
C PRO A 226 -11.33 4.52 3.36
N THR A 227 -11.83 3.31 3.65
CA THR A 227 -12.32 2.39 2.62
C THR A 227 -13.78 2.08 2.93
N VAL A 228 -14.67 2.41 2.01
CA VAL A 228 -16.09 2.10 2.13
C VAL A 228 -16.45 0.96 1.19
N VAL A 229 -16.95 -0.13 1.74
CA VAL A 229 -17.37 -1.33 1.02
C VAL A 229 -18.90 -1.41 0.99
N PHE A 230 -19.45 -1.66 -0.19
CA PHE A 230 -20.83 -2.07 -0.37
C PHE A 230 -20.87 -3.58 -0.60
N ALA A 231 -21.69 -4.29 0.17
CA ALA A 231 -21.80 -5.74 0.08
C ALA A 231 -23.26 -6.21 0.17
N THR A 232 -23.53 -7.42 -0.33
CA THR A 232 -24.83 -8.09 -0.19
C THR A 232 -25.14 -8.41 1.28
N SER A 233 -26.36 -8.88 1.56
CA SER A 233 -26.75 -9.39 2.89
C SER A 233 -25.90 -10.57 3.38
N ARG A 234 -25.21 -11.26 2.46
CA ARG A 234 -24.26 -12.36 2.74
C ARG A 234 -22.81 -11.88 2.90
N GLY A 235 -22.58 -10.57 2.77
CA GLY A 235 -21.25 -9.98 2.82
C GLY A 235 -20.42 -10.18 1.55
N GLU A 236 -21.03 -10.54 0.42
CA GLU A 236 -20.35 -10.56 -0.89
C GLU A 236 -20.19 -9.13 -1.39
N GLU A 237 -18.98 -8.72 -1.73
CA GLU A 237 -18.72 -7.35 -2.15
C GLU A 237 -19.24 -7.05 -3.56
N VAL A 238 -19.90 -5.90 -3.72
CA VAL A 238 -20.47 -5.43 -5.00
C VAL A 238 -19.87 -4.09 -5.47
N GLY A 239 -19.07 -3.45 -4.63
CA GLY A 239 -18.35 -2.24 -4.96
C GLY A 239 -17.69 -1.60 -3.74
N ARG A 240 -16.76 -0.67 -4.01
CA ARG A 240 -16.09 0.12 -2.97
C ARG A 240 -15.63 1.47 -3.49
N PHE A 241 -15.24 2.34 -2.56
CA PHE A 241 -14.35 3.45 -2.85
C PHE A 241 -13.33 3.64 -1.72
N VAL A 242 -12.21 4.28 -2.05
CA VAL A 242 -11.13 4.62 -1.11
C VAL A 242 -10.95 6.14 -1.14
N GLY A 243 -10.68 6.73 0.03
CA GLY A 243 -10.50 8.16 0.19
C GLY A 243 -11.80 8.94 0.34
N PHE A 244 -11.67 10.26 0.47
CA PHE A 244 -12.82 11.16 0.47
C PHE A 244 -13.46 11.22 -0.93
N ARG A 245 -14.79 11.36 -0.95
CA ARG A 245 -15.58 11.55 -2.18
C ARG A 245 -16.69 12.56 -1.89
N PRO A 246 -17.00 13.49 -2.81
CA PRO A 246 -18.12 14.42 -2.61
C PRO A 246 -19.46 13.69 -2.41
N PRO A 247 -20.42 14.27 -1.67
CA PRO A 247 -21.68 13.60 -1.34
C PRO A 247 -22.45 13.05 -2.54
N GLY A 248 -22.49 13.79 -3.67
CA GLY A 248 -23.20 13.36 -4.87
C GLY A 248 -22.64 12.08 -5.48
N GLU A 249 -21.33 11.90 -5.45
CA GLU A 249 -20.65 10.72 -5.97
C GLU A 249 -20.88 9.50 -5.05
N VAL A 250 -20.80 9.68 -3.74
CA VAL A 250 -21.08 8.60 -2.78
C VAL A 250 -22.54 8.13 -2.90
N VAL A 251 -23.48 9.05 -3.11
CA VAL A 251 -24.88 8.71 -3.39
C VAL A 251 -25.02 7.93 -4.69
N ALA A 252 -24.31 8.31 -5.75
CA ALA A 252 -24.31 7.57 -7.02
C ALA A 252 -23.77 6.14 -6.82
N LEU A 253 -22.62 5.99 -6.15
CA LEU A 253 -22.01 4.69 -5.84
C LEU A 253 -22.94 3.80 -5.01
N ALA A 254 -23.62 4.35 -4.00
CA ALA A 254 -24.59 3.61 -3.19
C ALA A 254 -25.77 3.11 -4.03
N ARG A 255 -26.31 3.94 -4.93
CA ARG A 255 -27.39 3.55 -5.86
C ARG A 255 -26.95 2.49 -6.85
N GLU A 256 -25.75 2.64 -7.41
CA GLU A 256 -25.15 1.64 -8.29
C GLU A 256 -24.97 0.30 -7.58
N ALA A 257 -24.50 0.30 -6.34
CA ALA A 257 -24.38 -0.91 -5.53
C ALA A 257 -25.73 -1.60 -5.34
N LEU A 258 -26.79 -0.85 -4.99
CA LEU A 258 -28.15 -1.40 -4.87
C LEU A 258 -28.67 -1.98 -6.19
N ALA A 259 -28.42 -1.30 -7.32
CA ALA A 259 -28.80 -1.79 -8.63
C ALA A 259 -28.08 -3.11 -8.98
N ARG A 260 -26.79 -3.22 -8.64
CA ARG A 260 -26.00 -4.45 -8.85
C ARG A 260 -26.48 -5.61 -7.98
N ILE A 261 -26.79 -5.36 -6.72
CA ILE A 261 -27.33 -6.39 -5.83
C ILE A 261 -28.63 -6.93 -6.42
N ALA A 262 -29.54 -6.04 -6.82
CA ALA A 262 -30.79 -6.44 -7.47
C ALA A 262 -30.57 -7.20 -8.79
N ASP A 263 -29.48 -6.94 -9.51
CA ASP A 263 -29.14 -7.63 -10.76
C ASP A 263 -28.45 -8.98 -10.53
N GLN A 264 -27.64 -9.12 -9.49
CA GLN A 264 -27.06 -10.40 -9.07
C GLN A 264 -28.15 -11.39 -8.65
N ASP A 265 -29.17 -10.91 -7.96
CA ASP A 265 -30.32 -11.72 -7.58
C ASP A 265 -31.11 -12.20 -8.82
N ARG A 266 -31.15 -11.40 -9.90
CA ARG A 266 -31.77 -11.79 -11.19
C ARG A 266 -30.89 -12.70 -12.03
N SER A 267 -29.58 -12.44 -12.10
CA SER A 267 -28.62 -13.15 -12.98
C SER A 267 -28.12 -14.48 -12.41
N ARG A 268 -28.30 -14.76 -11.12
CA ARG A 268 -28.22 -16.14 -10.58
C ARG A 268 -29.18 -17.12 -11.28
N ALA A 269 -30.11 -16.62 -12.11
CA ALA A 269 -30.98 -17.42 -12.97
C ALA A 269 -30.49 -17.66 -14.42
N ALA A 270 -29.37 -17.07 -14.89
CA ALA A 270 -28.81 -17.36 -16.23
C ALA A 270 -27.34 -16.87 -16.41
N PRO A 271 -26.44 -17.64 -17.04
CA PRO A 271 -25.09 -17.17 -17.36
C PRO A 271 -25.11 -16.27 -18.61
N ALA A 272 -24.75 -15.00 -18.45
CA ALA A 272 -24.52 -14.08 -19.58
C ALA A 272 -23.02 -13.97 -19.89
N ALA A 273 -22.68 -13.89 -21.19
CA ALA A 273 -21.34 -13.56 -21.66
C ALA A 273 -20.90 -12.20 -21.09
N ALA A 274 -19.63 -12.10 -20.69
CA ALA A 274 -19.14 -10.92 -19.99
C ALA A 274 -18.99 -9.71 -20.94
N ASP A 275 -19.92 -8.76 -20.86
CA ASP A 275 -19.81 -7.44 -21.50
C ASP A 275 -18.47 -6.76 -21.10
N PRO A 276 -17.70 -6.21 -22.04
CA PRO A 276 -16.52 -5.38 -21.79
C PRO A 276 -16.63 -4.37 -20.63
N ALA A 277 -17.79 -3.71 -20.47
CA ALA A 277 -17.98 -2.77 -19.37
C ALA A 277 -18.02 -3.49 -18.00
N ALA A 278 -18.58 -4.70 -17.94
CA ALA A 278 -18.58 -5.54 -16.75
C ALA A 278 -17.17 -6.03 -16.40
N LEU A 279 -16.38 -6.42 -17.40
CA LEU A 279 -14.98 -6.81 -17.22
C LEU A 279 -14.13 -5.64 -16.69
N LEU A 280 -14.26 -4.44 -17.26
CA LEU A 280 -13.54 -3.26 -16.76
C LEU A 280 -13.92 -2.91 -15.32
N ARG A 281 -15.20 -3.03 -14.95
CA ARG A 281 -15.63 -2.86 -13.54
C ARG A 281 -15.01 -3.90 -12.63
N LYS A 282 -15.01 -5.18 -13.03
CA LYS A 282 -14.38 -6.27 -12.27
C LYS A 282 -12.89 -6.01 -12.07
N ALA A 283 -12.18 -5.59 -13.11
CA ALA A 283 -10.77 -5.26 -13.02
C ALA A 283 -10.49 -4.08 -12.06
N ARG A 284 -11.32 -3.02 -12.09
CA ARG A 284 -11.21 -1.91 -11.12
C ARG A 284 -11.43 -2.35 -9.69
N LEU A 285 -12.37 -3.27 -9.45
CA LEU A 285 -12.57 -3.85 -8.12
C LEU A 285 -11.32 -4.58 -7.63
N HIS A 286 -10.69 -5.40 -8.50
CA HIS A 286 -9.42 -6.05 -8.19
C HIS A 286 -8.31 -5.01 -7.89
N LEU A 287 -8.20 -3.93 -8.66
CA LEU A 287 -7.24 -2.84 -8.37
C LEU A 287 -7.46 -2.23 -6.98
N GLN A 288 -8.70 -1.91 -6.62
CA GLN A 288 -9.02 -1.34 -5.31
C GLN A 288 -8.85 -2.34 -4.15
N ARG A 289 -8.73 -3.64 -4.45
CA ARG A 289 -8.35 -4.73 -3.52
C ARG A 289 -6.85 -5.02 -3.53
N GLN A 290 -6.07 -4.27 -4.30
CA GLN A 290 -4.64 -4.49 -4.55
C GLN A 290 -4.34 -5.86 -5.20
N GLU A 291 -5.33 -6.43 -5.90
CA GLU A 291 -5.23 -7.66 -6.70
C GLU A 291 -4.75 -7.30 -8.11
N PHE A 292 -3.53 -6.77 -8.21
CA PHE A 292 -3.05 -6.16 -9.45
C PHE A 292 -2.85 -7.18 -10.58
N ARG A 293 -2.44 -8.41 -10.25
CA ARG A 293 -2.25 -9.50 -11.22
C ARG A 293 -3.58 -9.94 -11.83
N GLU A 294 -4.62 -10.08 -10.99
CA GLU A 294 -5.97 -10.44 -11.39
C GLU A 294 -6.61 -9.33 -12.23
N ALA A 295 -6.48 -8.07 -11.80
CA ALA A 295 -6.92 -6.92 -12.59
C ALA A 295 -6.29 -6.92 -13.98
N ARG A 296 -4.97 -7.11 -14.05
CA ARG A 296 -4.22 -7.15 -15.30
C ARG A 296 -4.67 -8.31 -16.20
N SER A 297 -4.88 -9.50 -15.65
CA SER A 297 -5.34 -10.68 -16.42
C SER A 297 -6.67 -10.45 -17.15
N ILE A 298 -7.52 -9.57 -16.61
CA ILE A 298 -8.79 -9.16 -17.22
C ILE A 298 -8.56 -8.04 -18.26
N LEU A 299 -7.68 -7.09 -17.95
CA LEU A 299 -7.47 -5.88 -18.75
C LEU A 299 -6.64 -6.12 -20.01
N GLU A 300 -5.71 -7.07 -19.99
CA GLU A 300 -4.82 -7.33 -21.13
C GLU A 300 -5.57 -7.85 -22.37
N PRO A 301 -6.37 -8.94 -22.28
CA PRO A 301 -7.16 -9.40 -23.42
C PRO A 301 -8.14 -8.32 -23.90
N LEU A 302 -8.79 -7.63 -22.96
CA LEU A 302 -9.76 -6.58 -23.27
C LEU A 302 -9.12 -5.38 -24.00
N HIS A 303 -7.87 -5.05 -23.66
CA HIS A 303 -7.10 -4.01 -24.35
C HIS A 303 -6.68 -4.45 -25.75
N GLU A 304 -6.28 -5.71 -25.91
CA GLU A 304 -5.84 -6.27 -27.19
C GLU A 304 -6.99 -6.37 -28.20
N GLU A 305 -8.16 -6.86 -27.79
CA GLU A 305 -9.39 -6.91 -28.61
C GLU A 305 -9.84 -5.53 -29.09
N ARG A 306 -9.49 -4.48 -28.35
CA ARG A 306 -9.90 -3.09 -28.62
C ARG A 306 -8.78 -2.23 -29.23
N ARG A 307 -7.67 -2.82 -29.68
CA ARG A 307 -6.63 -2.10 -30.43
C ARG A 307 -7.24 -1.46 -31.68
N GLY A 308 -7.38 -0.13 -31.66
CA GLY A 308 -7.98 0.67 -32.75
C GLY A 308 -9.23 1.46 -32.36
N SER A 309 -9.94 1.08 -31.28
CA SER A 309 -11.09 1.81 -30.72
C SER A 309 -10.84 2.31 -29.30
N GLY A 310 -9.57 2.34 -28.87
CA GLY A 310 -9.13 2.31 -27.47
C GLY A 310 -9.68 3.44 -26.59
N SER A 311 -10.42 3.06 -25.54
CA SER A 311 -10.80 4.00 -24.48
C SER A 311 -9.56 4.34 -23.64
N ARG A 312 -9.14 5.61 -23.62
CA ARG A 312 -8.07 6.13 -22.74
C ARG A 312 -8.22 5.65 -21.29
N ALA A 313 -9.45 5.50 -20.81
CA ALA A 313 -9.74 5.00 -19.47
C ALA A 313 -9.38 3.52 -19.27
N LEU A 314 -9.61 2.66 -20.26
CA LEU A 314 -9.20 1.24 -20.21
C LEU A 314 -7.68 1.15 -20.15
N GLU A 315 -7.01 1.91 -21.02
CA GLU A 315 -5.55 1.95 -21.09
C GLU A 315 -4.92 2.44 -19.77
N LEU A 316 -5.45 3.53 -19.21
CA LEU A 316 -5.04 4.04 -17.90
C LEU A 316 -5.23 3.00 -16.79
N THR A 317 -6.37 2.29 -16.79
CA THR A 317 -6.66 1.22 -15.81
C THR A 317 -5.67 0.05 -15.94
N LEU A 318 -5.29 -0.33 -17.16
CA LEU A 318 -4.26 -1.35 -17.39
C LEU A 318 -2.89 -0.90 -16.86
N TRP A 319 -2.54 0.38 -17.03
CA TRP A 319 -1.30 0.92 -16.50
C TRP A 319 -1.27 1.01 -14.98
N GLU A 320 -2.40 1.30 -14.32
CA GLU A 320 -2.53 1.15 -12.86
C GLU A 320 -2.20 -0.28 -12.40
N ALA A 321 -2.73 -1.29 -13.11
CA ALA A 321 -2.46 -2.70 -12.80
C ALA A 321 -0.96 -3.03 -12.96
N ARG A 322 -0.31 -2.53 -14.02
CA ARG A 322 1.12 -2.74 -14.28
C ARG A 322 2.01 -2.08 -13.22
N VAL A 323 1.72 -0.83 -12.85
CA VAL A 323 2.42 -0.12 -11.77
C VAL A 323 2.26 -0.89 -10.45
N GLY A 324 1.04 -1.35 -10.15
CA GLY A 324 0.75 -2.18 -8.98
C GLY A 324 1.57 -3.47 -8.93
N CYS A 325 1.57 -4.24 -10.02
CA CYS A 325 2.38 -5.46 -10.14
C CYS A 325 3.88 -5.19 -9.93
N ALA A 326 4.41 -4.11 -10.51
CA ALA A 326 5.81 -3.74 -10.33
C ALA A 326 6.14 -3.36 -8.88
N ARG A 327 5.22 -2.70 -8.17
CA ARG A 327 5.37 -2.40 -6.74
C ARG A 327 5.35 -3.67 -5.88
N GLU A 328 4.47 -4.62 -6.18
CA GLU A 328 4.44 -5.91 -5.48
C GLU A 328 5.73 -6.71 -5.68
N ALA A 329 6.26 -6.75 -6.90
CA ALA A 329 7.54 -7.39 -7.17
C ALA A 329 8.70 -6.80 -6.33
N VAL A 330 8.70 -5.48 -6.08
CA VAL A 330 9.68 -4.85 -5.18
C VAL A 330 9.46 -5.27 -3.73
N LYS A 331 8.20 -5.39 -3.27
CA LYS A 331 7.88 -5.85 -1.91
C LYS A 331 8.29 -7.31 -1.71
N GLU A 332 7.95 -8.19 -2.64
CA GLU A 332 8.32 -9.60 -2.62
C GLU A 332 9.85 -9.77 -2.63
N ALA A 333 10.54 -9.00 -3.48
CA ALA A 333 12.01 -9.02 -3.52
C ALA A 333 12.66 -8.50 -2.22
N ALA A 334 12.01 -7.65 -1.44
CA ALA A 334 12.58 -7.14 -0.19
C ALA A 334 12.84 -8.25 0.86
N GLY A 335 12.17 -9.40 0.76
CA GLY A 335 12.45 -10.59 1.55
C GLY A 335 13.74 -11.33 1.12
N LEU A 336 14.23 -11.06 -0.09
CA LEU A 336 15.42 -11.68 -0.68
C LEU A 336 16.70 -10.87 -0.38
N GLN A 337 16.88 -10.39 0.85
CA GLN A 337 18.02 -9.52 1.22
C GLN A 337 19.39 -10.14 0.93
N ARG A 338 19.47 -11.48 0.86
CA ARG A 338 20.66 -12.22 0.45
C ARG A 338 21.03 -12.02 -1.04
N TYR A 339 20.12 -11.50 -1.85
CA TYR A 339 20.21 -11.32 -3.30
C TYR A 339 19.93 -9.86 -3.72
N PRO A 340 20.84 -8.92 -3.39
CA PRO A 340 20.61 -7.48 -3.62
C PRO A 340 20.38 -7.12 -5.09
N SER A 341 20.96 -7.87 -6.03
CA SER A 341 20.76 -7.66 -7.48
C SER A 341 19.31 -7.87 -7.94
N ILE A 342 18.57 -8.79 -7.32
CA ILE A 342 17.15 -9.04 -7.62
C ILE A 342 16.32 -7.85 -7.12
N VAL A 343 16.61 -7.36 -5.91
CA VAL A 343 15.95 -6.19 -5.33
C VAL A 343 16.15 -4.95 -6.21
N GLU A 344 17.38 -4.74 -6.67
CA GLU A 344 17.74 -3.62 -7.55
C GLU A 344 17.03 -3.72 -8.91
N ALA A 345 17.03 -4.90 -9.54
CA ALA A 345 16.36 -5.11 -10.81
C ALA A 345 14.83 -4.91 -10.73
N CYS A 346 14.17 -5.33 -9.63
CA CYS A 346 12.75 -5.02 -9.41
C CYS A 346 12.52 -3.51 -9.28
N ARG A 347 13.40 -2.78 -8.59
CA ARG A 347 13.34 -1.31 -8.48
C ARG A 347 13.58 -0.62 -9.82
N ASP A 348 14.50 -1.14 -10.64
CA ASP A 348 14.74 -0.67 -12.02
C ASP A 348 13.49 -0.81 -12.88
N ASN A 349 12.84 -1.97 -12.82
CA ASN A 349 11.59 -2.18 -13.54
C ASN A 349 10.50 -1.21 -13.06
N LEU A 350 10.33 -1.02 -11.74
CA LEU A 350 9.34 -0.08 -11.21
C LEU A 350 9.59 1.36 -11.68
N VAL A 351 10.84 1.82 -11.70
CA VAL A 351 11.19 3.15 -12.24
C VAL A 351 10.75 3.26 -13.70
N ARG A 352 11.12 2.31 -14.55
CA ARG A 352 10.76 2.32 -15.97
C ARG A 352 9.24 2.33 -16.19
N VAL A 353 8.51 1.48 -15.48
CA VAL A 353 7.04 1.39 -15.58
C VAL A 353 6.39 2.73 -15.18
N LEU A 354 6.89 3.37 -14.11
CA LEU A 354 6.38 4.66 -13.68
C LEU A 354 6.74 5.80 -14.66
N GLU A 355 7.95 5.82 -15.21
CA GLU A 355 8.37 6.79 -16.22
C GLU A 355 7.45 6.71 -17.45
N ASP A 356 7.21 5.50 -17.96
CA ASP A 356 6.33 5.27 -19.11
C ASP A 356 4.88 5.67 -18.80
N ALA A 357 4.37 5.30 -17.62
CA ALA A 357 3.01 5.64 -17.21
C ALA A 357 2.80 7.16 -17.09
N VAL A 358 3.75 7.86 -16.46
CA VAL A 358 3.72 9.32 -16.30
C VAL A 358 3.84 10.03 -17.65
N ALA A 359 4.68 9.53 -18.56
CA ALA A 359 4.82 10.10 -19.91
C ALA A 359 3.54 9.93 -20.74
N ARG A 360 2.84 8.80 -20.58
CA ARG A 360 1.65 8.44 -21.35
C ARG A 360 0.37 9.12 -20.87
N PHE A 361 0.29 9.40 -19.57
CA PHE A 361 -0.89 10.01 -18.93
C PHE A 361 -0.56 11.30 -18.15
N PRO A 362 0.03 12.32 -18.80
CA PRO A 362 0.58 13.49 -18.11
C PRO A 362 -0.45 14.37 -17.39
N ASP A 363 -1.74 14.18 -17.67
CA ASP A 363 -2.90 14.91 -17.14
C ASP A 363 -3.77 14.07 -16.18
N ALA A 364 -3.40 12.81 -15.93
CA ALA A 364 -4.20 11.90 -15.14
C ALA A 364 -3.95 12.08 -13.62
N ALA A 365 -5.00 11.89 -12.82
CA ALA A 365 -4.91 12.01 -11.36
C ALA A 365 -3.91 11.03 -10.73
N GLN A 366 -3.69 9.88 -11.36
CA GLN A 366 -2.74 8.85 -10.97
C GLN A 366 -1.30 9.40 -10.94
N VAL A 367 -0.98 10.42 -11.75
CA VAL A 367 0.34 11.07 -11.72
C VAL A 367 0.61 11.76 -10.39
N LEU A 368 -0.43 12.23 -9.68
CA LEU A 368 -0.28 12.82 -8.36
C LEU A 368 0.23 11.80 -7.32
N GLU A 369 0.01 10.50 -7.55
CA GLU A 369 0.51 9.42 -6.70
C GLU A 369 1.80 8.77 -7.26
N TRP A 370 1.86 8.58 -8.58
CA TRP A 370 3.02 7.99 -9.27
C TRP A 370 4.23 8.90 -9.23
N GLY A 371 4.04 10.22 -9.38
CA GLY A 371 5.12 11.21 -9.41
C GLY A 371 5.96 11.25 -8.12
N PRO A 372 5.37 11.38 -6.92
CA PRO A 372 6.12 11.32 -5.67
C PRO A 372 6.85 9.99 -5.46
N THR A 373 6.22 8.87 -5.86
CA THR A 373 6.85 7.53 -5.81
C THR A 373 8.10 7.51 -6.71
N LEU A 374 7.96 7.98 -7.95
CA LEU A 374 9.05 8.04 -8.92
C LEU A 374 10.18 9.00 -8.47
N ALA A 375 9.83 10.13 -7.88
CA ALA A 375 10.79 11.06 -7.30
C ALA A 375 11.60 10.40 -6.17
N GLY A 376 10.95 9.65 -5.28
CA GLY A 376 11.64 8.89 -4.24
C GLY A 376 12.63 7.87 -4.81
N LEU A 377 12.21 7.08 -5.80
CA LEU A 377 13.07 6.09 -6.46
C LEU A 377 14.27 6.73 -7.18
N HIS A 378 14.09 7.89 -7.83
CA HIS A 378 15.21 8.64 -8.40
C HIS A 378 16.12 9.24 -7.33
N GLY A 379 15.57 9.66 -6.20
CA GLY A 379 16.30 10.16 -5.04
C GLY A 379 17.22 9.10 -4.44
N ASP A 380 16.73 7.86 -4.29
CA ASP A 380 17.52 6.70 -3.85
C ASP A 380 18.70 6.42 -4.79
N ARG A 381 18.57 6.76 -6.08
CA ARG A 381 19.63 6.69 -7.09
C ARG A 381 20.44 7.97 -7.23
N THR A 382 20.25 8.95 -6.35
CA THR A 382 20.91 10.27 -6.38
C THR A 382 20.67 11.08 -7.67
N SER A 383 19.64 10.72 -8.46
CA SER A 383 19.31 11.39 -9.73
C SER A 383 18.50 12.67 -9.48
N LYS A 384 19.19 13.80 -9.27
CA LYS A 384 18.55 15.11 -9.12
C LYS A 384 17.64 15.48 -10.30
N ARG A 385 18.05 15.14 -11.52
CA ARG A 385 17.26 15.40 -12.75
C ARG A 385 15.97 14.59 -12.77
N GLY A 386 16.03 13.31 -12.39
CA GLY A 386 14.86 12.43 -12.31
C GLY A 386 13.88 12.91 -11.24
N VAL A 387 14.37 13.26 -10.05
CA VAL A 387 13.56 13.85 -8.96
C VAL A 387 12.80 15.08 -9.46
N ALA A 388 13.51 16.06 -10.04
CA ALA A 388 12.88 17.27 -10.56
C ALA A 388 11.96 17.01 -11.76
N GLY A 389 12.22 15.98 -12.57
CA GLY A 389 11.37 15.57 -13.68
C GLY A 389 10.02 15.03 -13.20
N ALA A 390 10.04 14.12 -12.21
CA ALA A 390 8.86 13.53 -11.61
C ALA A 390 7.98 14.59 -10.92
N TRP A 391 8.57 15.50 -10.13
CA TRP A 391 7.81 16.59 -9.49
C TRP A 391 7.22 17.59 -10.50
N ARG A 392 7.93 17.89 -11.60
CA ARG A 392 7.35 18.69 -12.69
C ARG A 392 6.16 18.00 -13.34
N ALA A 393 6.13 16.68 -13.41
CA ALA A 393 4.97 15.95 -13.90
C ALA A 393 3.77 16.10 -12.95
N VAL A 394 3.99 16.03 -11.63
CA VAL A 394 2.95 16.29 -10.61
C VAL A 394 2.35 17.69 -10.77
N GLU A 395 3.19 18.74 -10.88
CA GLU A 395 2.70 20.12 -11.08
C GLU A 395 1.83 20.22 -12.34
N ARG A 396 2.26 19.63 -13.46
CA ARG A 396 1.50 19.64 -14.71
C ARG A 396 0.15 18.92 -14.59
N ALA A 397 0.14 17.73 -13.99
CA ALA A 397 -1.10 16.97 -13.78
C ALA A 397 -2.07 17.74 -12.87
N ALA A 398 -1.57 18.32 -11.77
CA ALA A 398 -2.39 19.11 -10.85
C ALA A 398 -3.00 20.35 -11.54
N VAL A 399 -2.23 21.03 -12.40
CA VAL A 399 -2.75 22.16 -13.19
C VAL A 399 -3.81 21.70 -14.20
N ALA A 400 -3.58 20.59 -14.90
CA ALA A 400 -4.54 20.05 -15.87
C ALA A 400 -5.88 19.66 -15.21
N LEU A 401 -5.82 18.98 -14.06
CA LEU A 401 -6.99 18.60 -13.26
C LEU A 401 -7.75 19.82 -12.72
N GLY A 402 -7.04 20.91 -12.41
CA GLY A 402 -7.64 22.17 -11.98
C GLY A 402 -8.56 22.81 -13.02
N HIS A 403 -8.39 22.47 -14.30
CA HIS A 403 -9.26 22.89 -15.41
C HIS A 403 -10.36 21.86 -15.74
N SER A 404 -10.39 20.72 -15.05
CA SER A 404 -11.28 19.59 -15.34
C SER A 404 -12.07 19.16 -14.10
N PRO A 405 -13.11 19.91 -13.67
CA PRO A 405 -13.86 19.61 -12.44
C PRO A 405 -14.43 18.19 -12.37
N GLY A 406 -14.88 17.64 -13.51
CA GLY A 406 -15.39 16.27 -13.58
C GLY A 406 -14.31 15.20 -13.35
N ALA A 407 -13.12 15.38 -13.92
CA ALA A 407 -11.98 14.48 -13.70
C ALA A 407 -11.46 14.58 -12.27
N LEU A 408 -11.45 15.80 -11.70
CA LEU A 408 -11.09 16.04 -10.32
C LEU A 408 -12.04 15.32 -9.35
N ALA A 409 -13.35 15.46 -9.55
CA ALA A 409 -14.37 14.77 -8.76
C ALA A 409 -14.24 13.25 -8.92
N ALA A 410 -14.11 12.73 -10.14
CA ALA A 410 -13.94 11.30 -10.40
C ALA A 410 -12.65 10.70 -9.77
N ALA A 411 -11.65 11.52 -9.48
CA ALA A 411 -10.46 11.13 -8.74
C ALA A 411 -10.65 11.16 -7.22
N GLY A 412 -11.75 11.71 -6.71
CA GLY A 412 -12.01 11.90 -5.28
C GLY A 412 -11.20 13.03 -4.68
N LEU A 413 -10.79 13.99 -5.50
CA LEU A 413 -9.95 15.10 -5.11
C LEU A 413 -10.76 16.40 -5.10
N ASN A 414 -10.29 17.35 -4.32
CA ASN A 414 -10.80 18.72 -4.26
C ASN A 414 -9.69 19.72 -4.67
N ARG A 415 -10.03 21.01 -4.75
CA ARG A 415 -9.06 22.04 -5.18
C ARG A 415 -7.91 22.24 -4.19
N ALA A 416 -8.14 22.03 -2.89
CA ALA A 416 -7.09 22.12 -1.87
C ALA A 416 -6.08 20.99 -2.01
N ASP A 417 -6.52 19.78 -2.37
CA ASP A 417 -5.63 18.64 -2.66
C ASP A 417 -4.69 18.96 -3.83
N LEU A 418 -5.22 19.59 -4.89
CA LEU A 418 -4.40 20.02 -6.03
C LEU A 418 -3.35 21.03 -5.60
N TRP A 419 -3.72 22.04 -4.81
CA TRP A 419 -2.75 23.03 -4.32
C TRP A 419 -1.69 22.41 -3.40
N THR A 420 -2.05 21.40 -2.62
CA THR A 420 -1.10 20.63 -1.81
C THR A 420 -0.11 19.88 -2.70
N CYS A 421 -0.60 19.17 -3.73
CA CYS A 421 0.25 18.48 -4.71
C CYS A 421 1.20 19.45 -5.42
N ARG A 422 0.72 20.66 -5.77
CA ARG A 422 1.54 21.72 -6.36
C ARG A 422 2.59 22.25 -5.40
N ALA A 423 2.25 22.40 -4.12
CA ALA A 423 3.18 22.85 -3.10
C ALA A 423 4.33 21.84 -2.92
N GLU A 424 4.00 20.54 -2.86
CA GLU A 424 4.99 19.46 -2.80
C GLU A 424 5.84 19.39 -4.07
N ALA A 425 5.22 19.53 -5.25
CA ALA A 425 5.94 19.58 -6.52
C ALA A 425 6.95 20.72 -6.57
N ARG A 426 6.55 21.93 -6.19
CA ARG A 426 7.43 23.10 -6.16
C ARG A 426 8.58 22.92 -5.18
N ALA A 427 8.30 22.41 -3.98
CA ALA A 427 9.34 22.06 -3.00
C ALA A 427 10.32 21.02 -3.57
N GLY A 428 9.80 19.98 -4.22
CA GLY A 428 10.58 18.93 -4.87
C GLY A 428 11.40 19.39 -6.07
N THR A 429 11.04 20.51 -6.69
CA THR A 429 11.81 21.17 -7.76
C THR A 429 12.77 22.26 -7.27
N GLY A 430 12.84 22.51 -5.96
CA GLY A 430 13.72 23.53 -5.38
C GLY A 430 13.14 24.95 -5.40
N ASP A 431 11.81 25.10 -5.44
CA ASP A 431 11.09 26.38 -5.31
C ASP A 431 10.35 26.47 -3.95
N PRO A 432 11.07 26.80 -2.86
CA PRO A 432 10.48 26.87 -1.53
C PRO A 432 9.47 28.02 -1.36
N GLN A 433 9.65 29.12 -2.09
CA GLN A 433 8.73 30.26 -2.01
C GLN A 433 7.40 29.94 -2.70
N GLY A 434 7.45 29.42 -3.93
CA GLY A 434 6.25 28.99 -4.62
C GLY A 434 5.55 27.82 -3.92
N ALA A 435 6.30 26.95 -3.21
CA ALA A 435 5.72 25.92 -2.35
C ALA A 435 4.92 26.53 -1.19
N ARG A 436 5.47 27.52 -0.48
CA ARG A 436 4.76 28.23 0.61
C ARG A 436 3.48 28.90 0.10
N GLU A 437 3.54 29.58 -1.04
CA GLU A 437 2.37 30.21 -1.66
C GLU A 437 1.28 29.20 -2.05
N ALA A 438 1.68 28.05 -2.58
CA ALA A 438 0.74 26.98 -2.92
C ALA A 438 0.11 26.37 -1.67
N TYR A 439 0.86 26.18 -0.58
CA TYR A 439 0.30 25.76 0.71
C TYR A 439 -0.70 26.78 1.28
N LEU A 440 -0.45 28.10 1.16
CA LEU A 440 -1.41 29.12 1.58
C LEU A 440 -2.72 29.00 0.80
N LYS A 441 -2.64 28.82 -0.52
CA LYS A 441 -3.83 28.59 -1.37
C LYS A 441 -4.56 27.30 -1.00
N ALA A 442 -3.84 26.23 -0.66
CA ALA A 442 -4.46 25.00 -0.16
C ALA A 442 -5.23 25.26 1.15
N ALA A 443 -4.64 26.00 2.09
CA ALA A 443 -5.29 26.36 3.35
C ALA A 443 -6.55 27.22 3.14
N GLU A 444 -6.53 28.14 2.18
CA GLU A 444 -7.69 28.95 1.78
C GLU A 444 -8.81 28.09 1.17
N GLU A 445 -8.46 27.16 0.28
CA GLU A 445 -9.42 26.24 -0.35
C GLU A 445 -10.02 25.26 0.67
N TYR A 446 -9.26 24.76 1.65
CA TYR A 446 -9.82 23.98 2.75
C TYR A 446 -10.81 24.83 3.58
N GLY A 447 -10.45 26.07 3.89
CA GLY A 447 -11.36 27.01 4.56
C GLY A 447 -12.65 27.27 3.76
N ARG A 448 -12.55 27.33 2.43
CA ARG A 448 -13.69 27.44 1.52
C ARG A 448 -14.54 26.18 1.53
N ALA A 449 -13.93 25.00 1.49
CA ALA A 449 -14.62 23.71 1.52
C ALA A 449 -15.45 23.55 2.80
N ILE A 450 -14.89 23.91 3.96
CA ILE A 450 -15.63 23.88 5.25
C ILE A 450 -16.92 24.70 5.15
N ARG A 451 -16.84 25.94 4.63
CA ARG A 451 -18.01 26.81 4.47
C ARG A 451 -19.00 26.28 3.44
N GLN A 452 -18.52 25.76 2.30
CA GLN A 452 -19.36 25.22 1.24
C GLN A 452 -20.18 24.00 1.71
N HIS A 453 -19.60 23.20 2.59
CA HIS A 453 -20.28 22.04 3.17
C HIS A 453 -21.15 22.36 4.39
N GLY A 454 -21.26 23.63 4.78
CA GLY A 454 -22.03 24.04 5.96
C GLY A 454 -21.45 23.51 7.28
N ALA A 455 -20.20 23.06 7.27
CA ALA A 455 -19.52 22.56 8.46
C ALA A 455 -19.03 23.73 9.32
N SER A 456 -18.91 23.51 10.63
CA SER A 456 -18.47 24.54 11.56
C SER A 456 -16.98 24.86 11.36
N PRO A 457 -16.58 26.10 11.04
CA PRO A 457 -15.18 26.47 10.84
C PRO A 457 -14.24 26.16 12.01
N ASP A 458 -14.77 26.08 13.23
CA ASP A 458 -13.99 25.84 14.44
C ASP A 458 -14.05 24.38 14.94
N ARG A 459 -14.94 23.55 14.37
CA ARG A 459 -15.15 22.16 14.82
C ARG A 459 -15.02 21.13 13.72
N GLU A 460 -15.03 21.51 12.45
CA GLU A 460 -14.76 20.56 11.37
C GLU A 460 -13.36 19.98 11.60
N ARG A 461 -13.23 18.65 11.62
CA ARG A 461 -11.99 17.97 12.04
C ARG A 461 -11.03 17.73 10.89
N GLY A 462 -11.53 17.24 9.76
CA GLY A 462 -10.71 16.74 8.67
C GLY A 462 -10.04 17.86 7.88
N PHE A 463 -10.84 18.78 7.33
CA PHE A 463 -10.34 19.93 6.60
C PHE A 463 -9.53 20.88 7.48
N ASN A 464 -9.89 21.10 8.75
CA ASN A 464 -9.06 21.95 9.60
C ASN A 464 -7.70 21.32 9.94
N LEU A 465 -7.61 20.00 10.07
CA LEU A 465 -6.34 19.32 10.29
C LEU A 465 -5.41 19.47 9.07
N GLU A 466 -5.95 19.28 7.86
CA GLU A 466 -5.21 19.52 6.61
C GLU A 466 -4.87 21.00 6.41
N ARG A 467 -5.80 21.90 6.74
CA ARG A 467 -5.59 23.35 6.70
C ARG A 467 -4.48 23.78 7.65
N ALA A 468 -4.45 23.26 8.88
CA ALA A 468 -3.40 23.55 9.85
C ALA A 468 -2.04 23.00 9.40
N TYR A 469 -2.02 21.83 8.75
CA TYR A 469 -0.83 21.31 8.08
C TYR A 469 -0.34 22.26 6.98
N CYS A 470 -1.21 22.70 6.08
CA CYS A 470 -0.86 23.66 5.03
C CYS A 470 -0.34 24.99 5.60
N LEU A 471 -0.98 25.56 6.63
CA LEU A 471 -0.53 26.78 7.29
C LEU A 471 0.86 26.61 7.91
N ARG A 472 1.10 25.48 8.59
CA ARG A 472 2.42 25.11 9.13
C ARG A 472 3.48 25.06 8.02
N ARG A 473 3.19 24.34 6.92
CA ARG A 473 4.13 24.22 5.78
C ARG A 473 4.36 25.54 5.05
N ALA A 474 3.40 26.45 5.08
CA ALA A 474 3.53 27.82 4.58
C ALA A 474 4.29 28.77 5.53
N GLY A 475 4.60 28.35 6.76
CA GLY A 475 5.25 29.18 7.77
C GLY A 475 4.30 30.07 8.57
N LYS A 476 2.98 29.87 8.47
CA LYS A 476 1.95 30.55 9.27
C LYS A 476 1.71 29.81 10.58
N LEU A 477 2.75 29.79 11.41
CA LEU A 477 2.83 28.91 12.58
C LEU A 477 1.79 29.28 13.65
N ASP A 478 1.59 30.57 13.92
CA ASP A 478 0.61 31.03 14.91
C ASP A 478 -0.83 30.66 14.52
N GLU A 479 -1.17 30.78 13.23
CA GLU A 479 -2.48 30.37 12.71
C GLU A 479 -2.68 28.85 12.81
N ALA A 480 -1.66 28.07 12.51
CA ALA A 480 -1.69 26.62 12.67
C ALA A 480 -1.85 26.21 14.15
N LEU A 481 -1.10 26.82 15.07
CA LEU A 481 -1.21 26.60 16.51
C LEU A 481 -2.60 26.96 17.04
N ALA A 482 -3.17 28.09 16.60
CA ALA A 482 -4.51 28.49 16.98
C ALA A 482 -5.57 27.46 16.55
N LEU A 483 -5.45 26.89 15.35
CA LEU A 483 -6.34 25.82 14.89
C LEU A 483 -6.19 24.55 15.71
N TYR A 484 -4.96 24.09 16.00
CA TYR A 484 -4.77 22.90 16.84
C TYR A 484 -5.38 23.08 18.23
N ARG A 485 -5.17 24.22 18.88
CA ARG A 485 -5.78 24.51 20.21
C ARG A 485 -7.30 24.50 20.17
N LYS A 486 -7.92 25.02 19.11
CA LYS A 486 -9.38 24.96 18.92
C LYS A 486 -9.86 23.52 18.80
N LEU A 487 -9.17 22.69 18.01
CA LEU A 487 -9.50 21.29 17.81
C LEU A 487 -9.31 20.47 19.10
N GLU A 488 -8.25 20.72 19.86
CA GLU A 488 -8.02 20.10 21.18
C GLU A 488 -9.14 20.45 22.18
N ALA A 489 -9.62 21.69 22.17
CA ALA A 489 -10.72 22.12 23.04
C ALA A 489 -12.06 21.50 22.63
N ALA A 490 -12.28 21.34 21.32
CA ALA A 490 -13.49 20.72 20.78
C ALA A 490 -13.50 19.20 20.96
N TYR A 491 -12.33 18.55 20.94
CA TYR A 491 -12.17 17.09 20.94
C TYR A 491 -11.07 16.66 21.93
N PRO A 492 -11.32 16.79 23.25
CA PRO A 492 -10.30 16.59 24.28
C PRO A 492 -9.78 15.16 24.40
N ASP A 493 -10.51 14.18 23.86
CA ASP A 493 -10.12 12.76 23.88
C ASP A 493 -9.42 12.31 22.59
N GLU A 494 -9.34 13.17 21.57
CA GLU A 494 -8.75 12.84 20.27
C GLU A 494 -7.25 13.14 20.26
N PHE A 495 -6.42 12.09 20.27
CA PHE A 495 -4.96 12.24 20.35
C PHE A 495 -4.35 13.00 19.16
N THR A 496 -5.03 13.01 18.01
CA THR A 496 -4.49 13.45 16.71
C THR A 496 -4.11 14.92 16.71
N PHE A 497 -4.93 15.77 17.33
CA PHE A 497 -4.67 17.20 17.41
C PHE A 497 -3.48 17.50 18.31
N TYR A 498 -3.41 16.84 19.47
CA TYR A 498 -2.24 16.90 20.36
C TYR A 498 -0.96 16.41 19.67
N PHE A 499 -1.03 15.32 18.91
CA PHE A 499 0.12 14.78 18.17
C PHE A 499 0.63 15.79 17.12
N ALA A 500 -0.27 16.38 16.33
CA ALA A 500 0.08 17.37 15.31
C ALA A 500 0.66 18.65 15.94
N HIS A 501 0.06 19.14 17.03
CA HIS A 501 0.51 20.30 17.78
C HIS A 501 1.90 20.07 18.40
N ALA A 502 2.11 18.96 19.11
CA ALA A 502 3.42 18.61 19.66
C ALA A 502 4.51 18.50 18.58
N GLY A 503 4.14 17.95 17.41
CA GLY A 503 5.02 17.91 16.25
C GLY A 503 5.44 19.30 15.76
N LEU A 504 4.51 20.26 15.74
CA LEU A 504 4.80 21.64 15.40
C LEU A 504 5.69 22.33 16.45
N LEU A 505 5.38 22.20 17.74
CA LEU A 505 6.18 22.79 18.82
C LEU A 505 7.64 22.28 18.77
N ARG A 506 7.83 20.99 18.48
CA ARG A 506 9.16 20.40 18.28
C ARG A 506 9.91 21.04 17.12
N GLU A 507 9.24 21.30 15.99
CA GLU A 507 9.86 21.95 14.83
C GLU A 507 10.23 23.41 15.08
N THR A 508 9.47 24.09 15.93
CA THR A 508 9.76 25.46 16.36
C THR A 508 10.69 25.52 17.57
N ASN A 509 11.28 24.38 17.96
CA ASN A 509 12.21 24.24 19.08
C ASN A 509 11.62 24.58 20.47
N ASP A 510 10.29 24.59 20.62
CA ASP A 510 9.63 24.61 21.93
C ASP A 510 9.52 23.18 22.48
N LEU A 511 10.66 22.65 22.94
CA LEU A 511 10.76 21.28 23.43
C LEU A 511 9.94 21.01 24.71
N PRO A 512 9.89 21.90 25.71
CA PRO A 512 9.04 21.71 26.89
C PRO A 512 7.54 21.67 26.55
N GLY A 513 7.09 22.56 25.65
CA GLY A 513 5.73 22.54 25.13
C GLY A 513 5.45 21.25 24.35
N ALA A 514 6.36 20.85 23.47
CA ALA A 514 6.25 19.61 22.70
C ALA A 514 6.17 18.36 23.59
N GLU A 515 6.91 18.31 24.70
CA GLU A 515 6.81 17.21 25.65
C GLU A 515 5.44 17.20 26.34
N THR A 516 5.01 18.35 26.84
CA THR A 516 3.74 18.48 27.57
C THR A 516 2.55 18.05 26.70
N VAL A 517 2.48 18.58 25.47
CA VAL A 517 1.42 18.25 24.52
C VAL A 517 1.58 16.82 23.99
N GLY A 518 2.82 16.38 23.75
CA GLY A 518 3.11 15.03 23.27
C GLY A 518 2.69 13.93 24.27
N ARG A 519 2.84 14.17 25.57
CA ARG A 519 2.34 13.26 26.61
C ARG A 519 0.81 13.17 26.62
N LYS A 520 0.10 14.28 26.42
CA LYS A 520 -1.36 14.26 26.25
C LYS A 520 -1.77 13.40 25.04
N ALA A 521 -1.05 13.52 23.92
CA ALA A 521 -1.27 12.67 22.76
C ALA A 521 -1.06 11.19 23.11
N LEU A 522 0.04 10.86 23.80
CA LEU A 522 0.38 9.50 24.19
C LEU A 522 -0.68 8.86 25.10
N GLU A 523 -1.20 9.60 26.08
CA GLU A 523 -2.27 9.14 27.00
C GLU A 523 -3.55 8.72 26.26
N ARG A 524 -3.86 9.40 25.15
CA ARG A 524 -5.09 9.20 24.35
C ARG A 524 -4.89 8.28 23.16
N SER A 525 -3.65 7.98 22.80
CA SER A 525 -3.30 7.16 21.65
C SER A 525 -3.50 5.66 21.91
N TYR A 526 -3.84 4.93 20.85
CA TYR A 526 -4.10 3.49 20.86
C TYR A 526 -3.57 2.83 19.59
N GLY A 527 -3.46 1.50 19.59
CA GLY A 527 -2.93 0.73 18.46
C GLY A 527 -1.57 1.23 17.99
N ASP A 528 -1.38 1.27 16.67
CA ASP A 528 -0.15 1.77 16.04
C ASP A 528 0.15 3.24 16.36
N ASN A 529 -0.88 4.04 16.65
CA ASN A 529 -0.70 5.46 16.95
C ASN A 529 0.05 5.69 18.26
N ARG A 530 -0.05 4.75 19.21
CA ARG A 530 0.73 4.78 20.44
C ARG A 530 2.24 4.72 20.16
N LEU A 531 2.65 3.92 19.18
CA LEU A 531 4.05 3.78 18.78
C LEU A 531 4.60 5.11 18.24
N ARG A 532 3.80 5.80 17.43
CA ARG A 532 4.13 7.13 16.88
C ARG A 532 4.24 8.18 17.98
N CYS A 533 3.33 8.17 18.96
CA CYS A 533 3.38 9.08 20.10
C CYS A 533 4.62 8.82 20.97
N VAL A 534 5.01 7.55 21.18
CA VAL A 534 6.24 7.18 21.88
C VAL A 534 7.49 7.65 21.11
N GLU A 535 7.51 7.49 19.79
CA GLU A 535 8.62 7.99 18.96
C GLU A 535 8.76 9.51 19.08
N LEU A 536 7.65 10.25 19.00
CA LEU A 536 7.62 11.71 19.13
C LEU A 536 8.13 12.16 20.50
N VAL A 537 7.54 11.65 21.59
CA VAL A 537 7.91 12.04 22.95
C VAL A 537 9.33 11.59 23.28
N GLY A 538 9.72 10.37 22.91
CA GLY A 538 11.08 9.86 23.08
C GLY A 538 12.12 10.73 22.37
N THR A 539 11.83 11.15 21.13
CA THR A 539 12.70 12.07 20.38
C THR A 539 12.79 13.44 21.06
N VAL A 540 11.67 14.00 21.53
CA VAL A 540 11.65 15.29 22.25
C VAL A 540 12.48 15.22 23.53
N LEU A 541 12.31 14.15 24.32
CA LEU A 541 13.08 13.91 25.55
C LEU A 541 14.58 13.76 25.25
N LYS A 542 14.93 13.03 24.19
CA LYS A 542 16.31 12.89 23.72
C LYS A 542 16.94 14.25 23.40
N THR A 543 16.25 15.08 22.63
CA THR A 543 16.73 16.43 22.25
C THR A 543 16.91 17.34 23.46
N GLN A 544 16.07 17.19 24.49
CA GLN A 544 16.22 17.92 25.76
C GLN A 544 17.35 17.37 26.67
N GLY A 545 18.05 16.30 26.28
CA GLY A 545 19.05 15.63 27.13
C GLY A 545 18.46 14.76 28.25
N LYS A 546 17.13 14.53 28.26
CA LYS A 546 16.45 13.66 29.24
C LYS A 546 16.57 12.18 28.84
N LEU A 547 17.82 11.71 28.65
CA LEU A 547 18.13 10.41 28.03
C LEU A 547 17.55 9.22 28.81
N VAL A 548 17.59 9.24 30.14
CA VAL A 548 17.06 8.17 30.98
C VAL A 548 15.55 8.01 30.77
N GLN A 549 14.80 9.11 30.78
CA GLN A 549 13.36 9.10 30.58
C GLN A 549 13.00 8.64 29.16
N ALA A 550 13.73 9.12 28.15
CA ALA A 550 13.54 8.70 26.76
C ALA A 550 13.77 7.19 26.61
N ARG A 551 14.85 6.66 27.18
CA ARG A 551 15.20 5.24 27.12
C ARG A 551 14.15 4.36 27.80
N GLN A 552 13.72 4.72 29.00
CA GLN A 552 12.67 3.99 29.72
C GLN A 552 11.36 3.95 28.93
N LEU A 553 10.94 5.09 28.39
CA LEU A 553 9.71 5.20 27.59
C LEU A 553 9.76 4.33 26.33
N VAL A 554 10.84 4.44 25.55
CA VAL A 554 10.97 3.72 24.27
C VAL A 554 11.15 2.21 24.51
N ARG A 555 12.03 1.82 25.45
CA ARG A 555 12.30 0.41 25.76
C ARG A 555 11.04 -0.31 26.26
N GLY A 556 10.26 0.33 27.13
CA GLY A 556 9.03 -0.27 27.66
C GLY A 556 8.00 -0.64 26.57
N VAL A 557 8.01 0.05 25.42
CA VAL A 557 7.15 -0.30 24.28
C VAL A 557 7.81 -1.33 23.37
N VAL A 558 9.10 -1.20 23.08
CA VAL A 558 9.84 -2.14 22.22
C VAL A 558 9.85 -3.55 22.81
N ASP A 559 10.06 -3.68 24.13
CA ASP A 559 10.16 -4.99 24.78
C ASP A 559 8.77 -5.65 24.98
N GLY A 560 7.71 -4.85 25.03
CA GLY A 560 6.34 -5.31 25.33
C GLY A 560 5.46 -5.57 24.11
N ILE A 561 5.85 -5.12 22.91
CA ILE A 561 5.00 -5.22 21.72
C ILE A 561 5.08 -6.60 21.06
N LYS A 562 3.92 -7.20 20.79
CA LYS A 562 3.81 -8.36 19.89
C LYS A 562 3.61 -7.87 18.46
N LEU A 563 4.53 -8.22 17.57
CA LEU A 563 4.44 -7.83 16.17
C LEU A 563 3.49 -8.76 15.40
N PRO A 564 2.65 -8.22 14.50
CA PRO A 564 1.84 -9.03 13.58
C PRO A 564 2.73 -9.92 12.69
N ALA A 565 2.22 -11.09 12.28
CA ALA A 565 2.95 -12.00 11.38
C ALA A 565 3.21 -11.38 10.01
N ASP A 566 2.26 -10.60 9.48
CA ASP A 566 2.41 -9.86 8.23
C ASP A 566 3.40 -8.68 8.39
N ALA A 567 4.59 -8.84 7.81
CA ALA A 567 5.63 -7.80 7.76
C ALA A 567 5.24 -6.56 6.94
N GLY A 568 4.20 -6.64 6.12
CA GLY A 568 3.61 -5.53 5.37
C GLY A 568 2.81 -4.56 6.25
N ASN A 569 2.45 -4.98 7.47
CA ASN A 569 1.70 -4.14 8.41
C ASN A 569 2.54 -2.94 8.87
N ARG A 570 1.93 -1.75 8.92
CA ARG A 570 2.55 -0.50 9.35
C ARG A 570 3.12 -0.56 10.78
N THR A 571 2.62 -1.45 11.65
CA THR A 571 3.19 -1.70 12.98
C THR A 571 4.70 -1.97 12.92
N HIS A 572 5.16 -2.78 11.95
CA HIS A 572 6.58 -3.09 11.77
C HIS A 572 7.42 -1.86 11.46
N ARG A 573 6.87 -0.91 10.69
CA ARG A 573 7.54 0.35 10.35
C ARG A 573 7.77 1.20 11.59
N TYR A 574 6.75 1.39 12.41
CA TYR A 574 6.85 2.18 13.64
C TYR A 574 7.73 1.50 14.68
N HIS A 575 7.62 0.17 14.83
CA HIS A 575 8.52 -0.59 15.68
C HIS A 575 9.99 -0.44 15.25
N LYS A 576 10.30 -0.52 13.95
CA LYS A 576 11.67 -0.31 13.44
C LYS A 576 12.19 1.09 13.76
N ALA A 577 11.35 2.12 13.70
CA ALA A 577 11.72 3.48 14.09
C ALA A 577 12.04 3.58 15.58
N LEU A 578 11.24 2.95 16.45
CA LEU A 578 11.50 2.87 17.89
C LEU A 578 12.78 2.11 18.22
N VAL A 579 13.04 0.97 17.57
CA VAL A 579 14.29 0.22 17.73
C VAL A 579 15.50 1.07 17.33
N LYS A 580 15.39 1.84 16.25
CA LYS A 580 16.44 2.78 15.84
C LYS A 580 16.68 3.85 16.91
N LEU A 581 15.61 4.48 17.40
CA LEU A 581 15.70 5.50 18.45
C LEU A 581 16.29 4.93 19.74
N LEU A 582 15.91 3.71 20.14
CA LEU A 582 16.46 3.03 21.32
C LEU A 582 17.97 2.80 21.18
N LYS A 583 18.43 2.36 20.01
CA LYS A 583 19.87 2.20 19.74
C LYS A 583 20.63 3.52 19.87
N GLU A 584 20.06 4.61 19.36
CA GLU A 584 20.65 5.95 19.51
C GLU A 584 20.70 6.41 20.97
N LEU A 585 19.67 6.09 21.75
CA LEU A 585 19.60 6.39 23.18
C LEU A 585 20.59 5.55 23.99
N ASP A 586 20.80 4.29 23.64
CA ASP A 586 21.76 3.41 24.30
C ASP A 586 23.21 3.77 23.98
N ALA A 587 23.45 4.36 22.80
CA ALA A 587 24.76 4.90 22.42
C ALA A 587 25.06 6.26 23.07
N ALA A 588 24.04 7.03 23.44
CA ALA A 588 24.20 8.31 24.12
C ALA A 588 24.53 8.09 25.61
N ARG A 589 25.76 8.44 25.99
CA ARG A 589 26.27 8.37 27.36
C ARG A 589 25.60 9.36 28.29
#